data_AF-A0A519XR12-F1
#
_entry.id   AF-A0A519XR12-F1
#
_cell.length_a   1.000
_cell.length_b   1.000
_cell.length_c   1.000
_cell.angle_alpha   90.00
_cell.angle_beta   90.00
_cell.angle_gamma   90.00
#
_symmetry.space_group_name_H-M   'P 1'
#
loop_
_entity.id
_entity.type
_entity.pdbx_description
1 polymer ?
#
loop_
_entity_poly.entity_id
_entity_poly.type
_entity_poly.pdbx_seq_one_letter_code
_entity_poly.pdbx_strand_id
1 'polypeptide(L)'
;TWLGFGHTIPNGEDAEPFADDTELGCMLLLTALSLPEEFQTLVVSPEKTVQFYTLYPIYREEMELKMAQGADALIDRFEVYDTGDVLDLTRPNTALA
;
A
#
# COMPACT_ATOMS: atom_id res chain seq x y z
N THR A 1 -15.46 -0.77 -9.60
CA THR A 1 -14.95 0.44 -8.92
C THR A 1 -13.73 0.97 -9.68
N TRP A 2 -13.29 2.19 -9.38
CA TRP A 2 -12.02 2.76 -9.86
C TRP A 2 -10.92 2.54 -8.82
N LEU A 3 -9.69 2.27 -9.25
CA LEU A 3 -8.53 2.08 -8.37
C LEU A 3 -7.56 3.25 -8.54
N GLY A 4 -6.91 3.67 -7.45
CA GLY A 4 -5.94 4.76 -7.45
C GLY A 4 -5.21 4.87 -6.13
N PHE A 5 -4.43 5.94 -5.95
CA PHE A 5 -3.66 6.18 -4.73
C PHE A 5 -4.51 6.02 -3.46
N GLY A 6 -3.97 5.30 -2.47
CA GLY A 6 -4.60 5.04 -1.18
C GLY A 6 -5.74 4.01 -1.21
N HIS A 7 -6.07 3.40 -2.35
CA HIS A 7 -7.07 2.31 -2.37
C HIS A 7 -6.53 1.05 -1.70
N THR A 8 -7.42 0.36 -1.00
CA THR A 8 -7.16 -0.92 -0.35
C THR A 8 -7.98 -2.02 -1.00
N ILE A 9 -7.39 -3.20 -1.16
CA ILE A 9 -7.97 -4.41 -1.75
C ILE A 9 -7.74 -5.55 -0.76
N PRO A 10 -8.69 -5.79 0.17
CA PRO A 10 -8.55 -6.83 1.18
C PRO A 10 -8.72 -8.23 0.58
N ASN A 11 -8.07 -9.22 1.18
CA ASN A 11 -8.35 -10.63 0.95
C ASN A 11 -9.64 -11.02 1.67
N GLY A 12 -10.75 -10.98 0.94
CA GLY A 12 -12.08 -11.14 1.54
C GLY A 12 -12.51 -9.93 2.38
N GLU A 13 -13.58 -10.10 3.14
CA GLU A 13 -14.15 -9.02 3.98
C GLU A 13 -13.26 -8.69 5.18
N ASP A 14 -12.57 -9.71 5.70
CA ASP A 14 -11.78 -9.63 6.93
C ASP A 14 -10.29 -9.31 6.73
N ALA A 15 -9.87 -9.10 5.47
CA ALA A 15 -8.44 -8.99 5.11
C ALA A 15 -7.63 -10.18 5.66
N GLU A 16 -8.09 -11.39 5.37
CA GLU A 16 -7.44 -12.62 5.82
C GLU A 16 -5.99 -12.71 5.30
N PRO A 17 -5.06 -13.31 6.05
CA PRO A 17 -3.69 -13.53 5.59
C PRO A 17 -3.60 -14.08 4.16
N PHE A 18 -2.67 -13.54 3.36
CA PHE A 18 -2.44 -14.01 1.98
C PHE A 18 -1.76 -15.39 1.92
N ALA A 19 -1.06 -15.79 2.98
CA ALA A 19 -0.35 -17.06 3.11
C ALA A 19 -0.16 -17.43 4.59
N ASP A 20 0.15 -18.71 4.86
CA ASP A 20 0.27 -19.25 6.23
C ASP A 20 1.46 -18.67 7.04
N ASP A 21 2.41 -18.00 6.40
CA ASP A 21 3.66 -17.50 6.98
C ASP A 21 3.69 -15.96 7.16
N THR A 22 2.55 -15.29 7.01
CA THR A 22 2.43 -13.83 7.17
C THR A 22 1.04 -13.45 7.67
N GLU A 23 0.90 -12.30 8.33
CA GLU A 23 -0.42 -11.72 8.68
C GLU A 23 -0.82 -10.57 7.73
N LEU A 24 -0.06 -10.37 6.65
CA LEU A 24 -0.39 -9.42 5.59
C LEU A 24 -1.61 -9.94 4.82
N GLY A 25 -2.69 -9.15 4.77
CA GLY A 25 -3.99 -9.61 4.25
C GLY A 25 -4.76 -8.59 3.41
N CYS A 26 -4.16 -7.43 3.12
CA CYS A 26 -4.73 -6.42 2.26
C CYS A 26 -3.67 -5.79 1.35
N MET A 27 -4.03 -5.45 0.12
CA MET A 27 -3.15 -4.70 -0.79
C MET A 27 -3.51 -3.22 -0.78
N LEU A 28 -2.55 -2.35 -0.52
CA LEU A 28 -2.66 -0.89 -0.63
C LEU A 28 -1.98 -0.40 -1.92
N LEU A 29 -2.62 0.53 -2.64
CA LEU A 29 -2.04 1.15 -3.84
C LEU A 29 -1.37 2.47 -3.47
N LEU A 30 -0.04 2.56 -3.61
CA LEU A 30 0.72 3.83 -3.53
C LEU A 30 1.67 3.95 -4.73
N THR A 31 2.44 5.03 -4.80
CA THR A 31 3.56 5.16 -5.73
C THR A 31 4.72 4.26 -5.30
N ALA A 32 5.61 3.88 -6.20
CA ALA A 32 6.82 3.14 -5.84
C ALA A 32 7.80 4.04 -5.06
N LEU A 33 8.32 3.53 -3.94
CA LEU A 33 9.41 4.18 -3.19
C LEU A 33 10.79 3.71 -3.67
N SER A 34 10.88 2.46 -4.13
CA SER A 34 12.11 1.86 -4.65
C SER A 34 12.52 2.34 -6.05
N LEU A 35 11.65 3.10 -6.73
CA LEU A 35 11.86 3.57 -8.09
C LEU A 35 11.92 5.10 -8.15
N PRO A 36 12.62 5.68 -9.14
CA PRO A 36 12.66 7.13 -9.34
C PRO A 36 11.27 7.72 -9.58
N GLU A 37 11.07 8.98 -9.22
CA GLU A 37 9.81 9.71 -9.40
C GLU A 37 9.34 9.71 -10.86
N GLU A 38 10.29 9.76 -11.81
CA GLU A 38 10.00 9.72 -13.25
C GLU A 38 9.37 8.40 -13.71
N PHE A 39 9.48 7.33 -12.91
CA PHE A 39 8.83 6.05 -13.20
C PHE A 39 7.33 6.07 -12.90
N GLN A 40 6.84 6.99 -12.06
CA GLN A 40 5.45 7.02 -11.61
C GLN A 40 4.47 7.28 -12.75
N THR A 41 4.90 7.94 -13.83
CA THR A 41 4.03 8.41 -14.90
C THR A 41 4.66 8.22 -16.28
N LEU A 42 3.89 7.71 -17.24
CA LEU A 42 4.24 7.71 -18.67
C LEU A 42 3.22 8.50 -19.48
N VAL A 43 3.66 9.61 -20.08
CA VAL A 43 2.86 10.38 -21.05
C VAL A 43 2.97 9.72 -22.42
N VAL A 44 1.84 9.21 -22.93
CA VAL A 44 1.78 8.51 -24.23
C VAL A 44 1.35 9.47 -25.35
N SER A 45 0.43 10.39 -25.06
CA SER A 45 -0.02 11.47 -25.95
C SER A 45 -0.60 12.62 -25.10
N PRO A 46 -0.94 13.79 -25.68
CA PRO A 46 -1.56 14.89 -24.94
C PRO A 46 -2.86 14.51 -24.20
N GLU A 47 -3.53 13.44 -24.65
CA GLU A 47 -4.81 12.95 -24.12
C GLU A 47 -4.66 11.66 -23.29
N LYS A 48 -3.45 11.09 -23.19
CA LYS A 48 -3.23 9.79 -22.54
C LYS A 48 -1.97 9.78 -21.66
N THR A 49 -2.21 9.54 -20.38
CA THR A 49 -1.19 9.35 -19.36
C THR A 49 -1.42 8.03 -18.63
N VAL A 50 -0.35 7.28 -18.38
CA VAL A 50 -0.37 6.04 -17.61
C VAL A 50 0.28 6.31 -16.25
N GLN A 51 -0.47 6.05 -15.17
CA GLN A 51 0.06 6.06 -13.80
C GLN A 51 0.52 4.66 -13.40
N PHE A 52 1.71 4.55 -12.85
CA PHE A 52 2.23 3.32 -12.27
C PHE A 52 2.03 3.36 -10.75
N TYR A 53 1.28 2.39 -10.24
CA TYR A 53 1.09 2.17 -8.81
C TYR A 53 1.77 0.86 -8.40
N THR A 54 2.28 0.84 -7.18
CA THR A 54 2.81 -0.34 -6.52
C THR A 54 1.80 -0.86 -5.52
N LEU A 55 1.71 -2.19 -5.42
CA LEU A 55 0.90 -2.87 -4.41
C LEU A 55 1.75 -3.09 -3.16
N TYR A 56 1.27 -2.59 -2.04
CA TYR A 56 1.87 -2.73 -0.72
C TYR A 56 1.02 -3.71 0.08
N PRO A 57 1.53 -4.90 0.41
CA PRO A 57 0.87 -5.77 1.35
C PRO A 57 0.86 -5.11 2.74
N ILE A 58 -0.33 -4.95 3.30
CA ILE A 58 -0.58 -4.36 4.61
C ILE A 58 -1.35 -5.31 5.52
N TYR A 59 -1.15 -5.16 6.82
CA TYR A 59 -1.92 -5.88 7.83
C TYR A 59 -3.36 -5.37 7.89
N ARG A 60 -4.27 -6.17 8.45
CA ARG A 60 -5.66 -5.77 8.67
C ARG A 60 -5.76 -4.48 9.49
N GLU A 61 -4.98 -4.37 10.57
CA GLU A 61 -4.99 -3.20 11.46
C GLU A 61 -4.47 -1.93 10.79
N GLU A 62 -3.52 -2.07 9.84
CA GLU A 62 -3.06 -0.96 9.02
C GLU A 62 -4.15 -0.49 8.04
N MET A 63 -4.88 -1.43 7.44
CA MET A 63 -6.06 -1.12 6.63
C MET A 63 -7.11 -0.38 7.47
N GLU A 64 -7.42 -0.88 8.67
CA GLU A 64 -8.38 -0.27 9.60
C GLU A 64 -7.93 1.14 10.05
N LEU A 65 -6.65 1.33 10.37
CA LEU A 65 -6.07 2.65 10.66
C LEU A 65 -6.31 3.61 9.49
N LYS A 66 -6.01 3.17 8.26
CA LYS A 66 -6.23 3.95 7.05
C LYS A 66 -7.71 4.26 6.81
N MET A 67 -8.61 3.31 7.09
CA MET A 67 -10.06 3.54 6.98
C MET A 67 -10.56 4.57 8.00
N ALA A 68 -9.99 4.57 9.21
CA ALA A 68 -10.39 5.46 10.28
C ALA A 68 -9.79 6.87 10.15
N GLN A 69 -8.55 6.99 9.67
CA GLN A 69 -7.77 8.23 9.76
C GLN A 69 -7.24 8.75 8.41
N GLY A 70 -7.43 8.00 7.32
CA GLY A 70 -6.93 8.35 5.99
C GLY A 70 -5.59 7.71 5.66
N ALA A 71 -5.19 7.80 4.38
CA ALA A 71 -3.95 7.18 3.88
C ALA A 71 -2.71 7.85 4.47
N ASP A 72 -2.72 9.18 4.62
CA ASP A 72 -1.59 9.94 5.16
C ASP A 72 -1.22 9.48 6.57
N ALA A 73 -2.20 9.19 7.43
CA ALA A 73 -1.96 8.68 8.77
C ALA A 73 -1.25 7.32 8.80
N LEU A 74 -1.49 6.46 7.79
CA LEU A 74 -0.77 5.20 7.65
C LEU A 74 0.63 5.42 7.06
N ILE A 75 0.76 6.33 6.09
CA ILE A 75 2.05 6.69 5.47
C ILE A 75 3.00 7.27 6.52
N ASP A 76 2.53 8.17 7.39
CA ASP A 76 3.32 8.71 8.50
C ASP A 76 3.88 7.60 9.40
N ARG A 77 3.13 6.51 9.60
CA ARG A 77 3.61 5.34 10.34
C ARG A 77 4.65 4.54 9.57
N PHE A 78 4.44 4.35 8.26
CA PHE A 78 5.45 3.71 7.41
C PHE A 78 6.77 4.46 7.44
N GLU A 79 6.75 5.80 7.44
CA GLU A 79 7.96 6.62 7.57
C GLU A 79 8.67 6.41 8.91
N VAL A 80 7.94 6.32 10.02
CA VAL A 80 8.52 6.07 11.36
C VAL A 80 9.24 4.72 11.44
N TYR A 81 8.71 3.71 10.75
CA TYR A 81 9.23 2.33 10.77
C TYR A 81 10.06 1.97 9.54
N ASP A 82 10.41 2.93 8.69
CA ASP A 82 11.15 2.73 7.43
C ASP A 82 10.54 1.61 6.55
N THR A 83 9.21 1.58 6.47
CA THR A 83 8.47 0.58 5.70
C THR A 83 8.44 0.97 4.23
N GLY A 84 9.16 0.22 3.40
CA GLY A 84 9.23 0.42 1.95
C GLY A 84 8.20 -0.38 1.14
N ASP A 85 8.42 -0.41 -0.17
CA ASP A 85 7.60 -1.09 -1.17
C ASP A 85 8.15 -2.44 -1.63
N VAL A 86 9.30 -2.85 -1.07
CA VAL A 86 9.85 -4.20 -1.22
C VAL A 86 9.23 -5.09 -0.15
N LEU A 87 8.70 -6.24 -0.55
CA LEU A 87 8.04 -7.18 0.35
C LEU A 87 9.00 -7.70 1.44
N ASP A 88 8.66 -7.40 2.68
CA ASP A 88 9.28 -7.96 3.89
C ASP A 88 8.18 -8.60 4.76
N LEU A 89 8.18 -9.93 4.87
CA LEU A 89 7.20 -10.67 5.66
C LEU A 89 7.43 -10.53 7.17
N THR A 90 8.59 -10.02 7.59
CA THR A 90 9.00 -9.88 8.99
C THR A 90 8.90 -8.45 9.51
N ARG A 91 8.43 -7.51 8.68
CA ARG A 91 8.26 -6.11 9.08
C ARG A 91 7.24 -5.96 10.22
N PRO A 92 7.41 -4.99 11.13
CA PRO A 92 6.40 -4.72 12.15
C PRO A 92 5.08 -4.25 11.53
N ASN A 93 3.99 -4.51 12.24
CA ASN A 93 2.68 -3.90 11.98
C ASN A 93 2.69 -2.46 12.53
N THR A 94 2.67 -1.46 11.67
CA THR A 94 2.90 -0.06 12.05
C THR A 94 1.68 0.61 12.72
N ALA A 95 0.52 -0.05 12.68
CA ALA A 95 -0.65 0.35 13.42
C ALA A 95 -0.58 -0.07 14.90
N LEU A 96 0.15 -1.16 15.21
CA LEU A 96 0.25 -1.75 16.55
C LEU A 96 1.58 -1.51 17.26
N ALA A 97 2.66 -1.25 16.50
CA ALA A 97 3.99 -1.00 17.03
C ALA A 97 4.12 0.36 17.73
#